data_AF-A0A846X199-F1
#
_entry.id   AF-A0A846X199-F1
#
_cell.length_a   1.000
_cell.length_b   1.000
_cell.length_c   1.000
_cell.angle_alpha   90.00
_cell.angle_beta   90.00
_cell.angle_gamma   90.00
#
_symmetry.space_group_name_H-M   'P 1'
#
loop_
_entity.id
_entity.type
_entity.pdbx_description
1 polymer ?
#
loop_
_entity_poly.entity_id
_entity_poly.type
_entity_poly.pdbx_seq_one_letter_code
_entity_poly.pdbx_strand_id
1 'polypeptide(L)'
;MSAMALVNRRVSDVSGEELDEGTYVNIVVKNHDDLDEPKQIDVSEVEAKSIKTVSGLVELEFRAANGDSRTVFATKTELAKVVSVDILKRADGTRGRRKGYRPGE
;
A
#
# COMPACT_ATOMS: atom_id res chain seq x y z
N MET A 1 -16.82 -44.03 24.00
CA MET A 1 -16.49 -43.29 22.77
C MET A 1 -15.82 -42.00 23.20
N SER A 2 -14.52 -41.81 22.95
CA SER A 2 -13.85 -40.55 23.27
C SER A 2 -14.42 -39.44 22.38
N ALA A 3 -14.93 -38.38 22.99
CA ALA A 3 -15.37 -37.19 22.28
C ALA A 3 -14.14 -36.55 21.61
N MET A 4 -14.16 -36.44 20.28
CA MET A 4 -13.15 -35.72 19.54
C MET A 4 -13.45 -34.22 19.67
N ALA A 5 -12.59 -33.50 20.39
CA ALA A 5 -12.67 -32.04 20.48
C ALA A 5 -12.02 -31.43 19.23
N LEU A 6 -12.77 -30.61 18.49
CA LEU A 6 -12.22 -29.79 17.42
C LEU A 6 -11.44 -28.64 18.05
N VAL A 7 -10.12 -28.61 17.81
CA VAL A 7 -9.27 -27.48 18.20
C VAL A 7 -9.05 -26.63 16.97
N ASN A 8 -9.51 -25.38 17.00
CA ASN A 8 -9.18 -24.40 15.97
C ASN A 8 -7.84 -23.76 16.33
N ARG A 9 -6.83 -23.90 15.48
CA ARG A 9 -5.50 -23.33 15.68
C ARG A 9 -5.18 -22.41 14.52
N ARG A 10 -4.67 -21.23 14.84
CA ARG A 10 -4.13 -20.31 13.84
C ARG A 10 -2.64 -20.58 13.71
N VAL A 11 -2.13 -20.61 12.49
CA VAL A 11 -0.75 -20.96 12.17
C VAL A 11 -0.18 -19.86 11.29
N SER A 12 1.07 -19.47 11.51
CA SER A 12 1.76 -18.49 10.67
C SER A 12 1.97 -19.04 9.27
N ASP A 13 1.61 -18.26 8.25
CA ASP A 13 1.88 -18.59 6.85
C ASP A 13 3.38 -18.49 6.49
N VAL A 14 4.20 -17.90 7.37
CA VAL A 14 5.64 -17.69 7.14
C VAL A 14 6.48 -18.74 7.87
N SER A 15 6.30 -18.89 9.19
CA SER A 15 7.09 -19.84 9.99
C SER A 15 6.42 -21.20 10.19
N GLY A 16 5.09 -21.29 10.03
CA GLY A 16 4.33 -22.49 10.38
C GLY A 16 4.14 -22.68 11.89
N GLU A 17 4.51 -21.69 12.71
CA GLU A 17 4.31 -21.73 14.17
C GLU A 17 2.86 -21.40 14.54
N GLU A 18 2.39 -21.99 15.64
CA GLU A 18 1.07 -21.69 16.19
C GLU A 18 1.03 -20.24 16.71
N LEU A 19 0.01 -19.49 16.31
CA LEU A 19 -0.16 -18.09 16.65
C LEU A 19 -1.15 -17.95 17.80
N ASP A 20 -0.78 -17.18 18.83
CA ASP A 20 -1.73 -16.90 19.91
C ASP A 20 -2.87 -16.03 19.39
N GLU A 21 -4.09 -16.31 19.87
CA GLU A 21 -5.32 -15.63 19.42
C GLU A 21 -5.31 -14.11 19.60
N GLY A 22 -4.40 -13.56 20.41
CA GLY A 22 -4.27 -12.12 20.66
C GLY A 22 -3.03 -11.43 20.06
N THR A 23 -2.12 -12.18 19.41
CA THR A 23 -0.81 -11.63 18.98
C THR A 23 -0.54 -11.76 17.49
N TYR A 24 -1.46 -12.38 16.75
CA TYR A 24 -1.33 -12.47 15.29
C TYR A 24 -1.63 -11.14 14.60
N VAL A 25 -0.94 -10.92 13.49
CA VAL A 25 -1.12 -9.81 12.57
C VAL A 25 -1.63 -10.38 11.26
N ASN A 26 -2.77 -9.87 10.81
CA ASN A 26 -3.28 -10.16 9.49
C ASN A 26 -2.76 -9.12 8.47
N ILE A 27 -2.04 -9.57 7.45
CA ILE A 27 -1.47 -8.72 6.41
C ILE A 27 -2.21 -8.98 5.10
N VAL A 28 -2.72 -7.90 4.48
CA VAL A 28 -3.28 -7.96 3.14
C VAL A 28 -2.27 -7.40 2.14
N VAL A 29 -1.72 -8.27 1.30
CA VAL A 29 -0.81 -7.93 0.21
C VAL A 29 -1.62 -7.51 -1.01
N LYS A 30 -1.35 -6.31 -1.54
CA LYS A 30 -2.04 -5.72 -2.69
C LYS A 30 -1.01 -5.27 -3.74
N ASN A 31 -1.41 -5.27 -5.01
CA ASN A 31 -0.62 -4.75 -6.13
C ASN A 31 0.80 -5.34 -6.19
N HIS A 32 0.93 -6.66 -6.01
CA HIS A 32 2.18 -7.38 -6.22
C HIS A 32 2.20 -7.89 -7.66
N ASP A 33 3.26 -7.61 -8.42
CA ASP A 33 3.29 -7.87 -9.87
C ASP A 33 3.13 -9.36 -10.22
N ASP A 34 3.58 -10.25 -9.34
CA ASP A 34 3.43 -11.70 -9.51
C ASP A 34 2.11 -12.29 -8.95
N LEU A 35 1.17 -11.45 -8.48
CA LEU A 35 -0.12 -11.90 -7.92
C LEU A 35 -1.28 -11.37 -8.75
N ASP A 36 -2.12 -12.28 -9.23
CA ASP A 36 -3.34 -11.95 -9.99
C ASP A 36 -4.43 -11.28 -9.13
N GLU A 37 -4.35 -11.44 -7.80
CA GLU A 37 -5.31 -10.89 -6.85
C GLU A 37 -4.66 -10.60 -5.49
N PRO A 38 -5.26 -9.72 -4.67
CA PRO A 38 -4.82 -9.52 -3.29
C PRO A 38 -4.81 -10.82 -2.49
N LYS A 39 -3.79 -11.01 -1.67
CA LYS A 39 -3.66 -12.16 -0.79
C LYS A 39 -3.62 -11.72 0.66
N GLN A 40 -4.16 -12.57 1.53
CA GLN A 40 -4.16 -12.35 2.96
C GLN A 40 -3.27 -13.42 3.60
N ILE A 41 -2.39 -13.00 4.50
CA ILE A 41 -1.56 -13.89 5.32
C ILE A 41 -1.73 -13.57 6.79
N ASP A 42 -1.65 -14.59 7.62
CA ASP A 42 -1.58 -14.51 9.07
C ASP A 42 -0.12 -14.75 9.51
N VAL A 43 0.42 -13.83 10.30
CA VAL A 43 1.80 -13.90 10.80
C VAL A 43 1.84 -13.46 12.27
N SER A 44 2.93 -13.73 12.96
CA SER A 44 3.20 -13.17 14.29
C SER A 44 3.55 -11.67 14.21
N GLU A 45 3.41 -10.95 15.31
CA GLU A 45 3.84 -9.55 15.39
C GLU A 45 5.35 -9.37 15.11
N VAL A 46 6.17 -10.34 15.50
CA VAL A 46 7.63 -10.33 15.26
C VAL A 46 7.93 -10.45 13.76
N GLU A 47 7.27 -11.38 13.08
CA GLU A 47 7.37 -11.53 11.62
C GLU A 47 6.90 -10.28 10.90
N ALA A 48 5.75 -9.71 11.31
CA ALA A 48 5.25 -8.47 10.74
C ALA A 48 6.24 -7.30 10.91
N LYS A 49 6.87 -7.16 12.08
CA LYS A 49 7.88 -6.12 12.35
C LYS A 49 9.17 -6.29 11.56
N SER A 50 9.47 -7.50 11.07
CA SER A 50 10.64 -7.75 10.23
C SER A 50 10.49 -7.16 8.82
N ILE A 51 9.25 -6.88 8.39
CA ILE A 51 8.96 -6.25 7.10
C ILE A 51 9.39 -4.78 7.17
N LYS A 52 10.38 -4.40 6.35
CA LYS A 52 10.79 -3.00 6.22
C LYS A 52 9.66 -2.21 5.57
N THR A 53 9.05 -1.32 6.35
CA THR A 53 7.99 -0.45 5.86
C THR A 53 8.55 0.91 5.45
N VAL A 54 7.91 1.52 4.45
CA VAL A 54 8.17 2.90 4.03
C VAL A 54 6.91 3.70 4.25
N SER A 55 7.02 4.80 4.99
CA SER A 55 5.92 5.74 5.18
C SER A 55 6.06 6.94 4.24
N GLY A 56 4.94 7.62 4.00
CA GLY A 56 4.93 8.80 3.15
C GLY A 56 5.27 8.51 1.69
N LEU A 57 4.82 7.38 1.16
CA LEU A 57 4.85 7.14 -0.28
C LEU A 57 3.89 8.10 -1.00
N VAL A 58 4.27 8.48 -2.21
CA VAL A 58 3.45 9.19 -3.20
C VAL A 58 3.39 8.34 -4.46
N GLU A 59 2.20 8.17 -5.00
CA GLU A 59 1.97 7.54 -6.29
C GLU A 59 2.09 8.61 -7.38
N LEU A 60 2.86 8.31 -8.42
CA LEU A 60 3.11 9.17 -9.56
C LEU A 60 2.71 8.44 -10.83
N GLU A 61 1.97 9.11 -11.70
CA GLU A 61 1.69 8.61 -13.05
C GLU A 61 2.59 9.36 -14.03
N PHE A 62 3.55 8.65 -14.62
CA PHE A 62 4.39 9.21 -15.68
C PHE A 62 3.66 9.03 -17.00
N ARG A 63 3.26 10.14 -17.62
CA ARG A 63 2.62 10.19 -18.93
C ARG A 63 3.63 10.71 -19.95
N ALA A 64 4.22 9.82 -20.74
CA ALA A 64 5.17 10.18 -21.76
C ALA A 64 4.47 10.71 -23.02
N ALA A 65 5.18 11.53 -23.81
CA ALA A 65 4.61 12.16 -25.01
C ALA A 65 4.26 11.16 -26.11
N ASN A 66 4.82 9.94 -26.07
CA ASN A 66 4.48 8.84 -26.97
C ASN A 66 3.15 8.15 -26.62
N GLY A 67 2.47 8.60 -25.55
CA GLY A 67 1.20 8.04 -25.09
C GLY A 67 1.34 6.96 -24.02
N ASP A 68 2.56 6.52 -23.71
CA ASP A 68 2.77 5.54 -22.65
C ASP A 68 2.52 6.16 -21.28
N SER A 69 1.83 5.41 -20.42
CA SER A 69 1.71 5.73 -19.01
C SER A 69 2.21 4.59 -18.14
N ARG A 70 2.84 4.96 -17.01
CA ARG A 70 3.18 4.00 -15.96
C ARG A 70 3.04 4.63 -14.59
N THR A 71 2.55 3.82 -13.65
CA THR A 71 2.49 4.18 -12.24
C THR A 71 3.82 3.84 -11.58
N VAL A 72 4.38 4.78 -10.84
CA VAL A 72 5.59 4.59 -10.03
C VAL A 72 5.38 5.18 -8.64
N PHE A 73 6.12 4.68 -7.66
CA PHE A 73 6.06 5.17 -6.29
C PHE A 73 7.37 5.84 -5.91
N ALA A 74 7.28 6.93 -5.17
CA ALA A 74 8.43 7.61 -4.55
C ALA A 74 8.10 7.96 -3.10
N THR A 75 9.10 8.29 -2.28
CA THR A 75 8.82 8.90 -0.97
C THR A 75 8.54 10.39 -1.15
N LYS A 76 7.76 10.99 -0.23
CA LYS A 76 7.56 12.44 -0.14
C LYS A 76 8.90 13.19 -0.11
N THR A 77 9.89 12.64 0.59
CA THR A 77 11.22 13.23 0.70
C THR A 77 11.96 13.24 -0.63
N GLU A 78 11.93 12.14 -1.38
CA GLU A 78 12.56 12.09 -2.71
C GLU A 78 11.86 13.02 -3.69
N LEU A 79 10.52 13.07 -3.69
CA LEU A 79 9.77 14.00 -4.54
C LEU A 79 10.12 15.47 -4.22
N ALA A 80 10.24 15.80 -2.93
CA ALA A 80 10.53 17.16 -2.47
C ALA A 80 11.89 17.70 -2.93
N LYS A 81 12.85 16.83 -3.28
CA LYS A 81 14.13 17.23 -3.88
C LYS A 81 13.99 17.80 -5.29
N VAL A 82 12.92 17.42 -5.99
CA VAL A 82 12.65 17.81 -7.38
C VAL A 82 11.57 18.88 -7.47
N VAL A 83 10.47 18.72 -6.72
CA VAL A 83 9.34 19.64 -6.74
C VAL A 83 8.89 19.97 -5.32
N SER A 84 8.85 21.26 -4.99
CA SER A 84 8.37 21.69 -3.69
C SER A 84 6.85 21.56 -3.57
N VAL A 85 6.37 21.35 -2.35
CA VAL A 85 4.93 21.25 -2.06
C VAL A 85 4.16 22.52 -2.46
N ASP A 86 4.81 23.69 -2.45
CA ASP A 86 4.18 24.94 -2.85
C ASP A 86 3.94 25.03 -4.36
N ILE A 87 4.78 24.39 -5.18
CA ILE A 87 4.52 24.23 -6.61
C ILE A 87 3.31 23.31 -6.80
N LEU A 88 3.27 22.17 -6.12
CA LEU A 88 2.16 21.21 -6.20
C LEU A 88 0.82 21.84 -5.78
N LYS A 89 0.81 22.66 -4.73
CA LYS A 89 -0.39 23.38 -4.26
C LYS A 89 -0.92 24.38 -5.29
N ARG A 90 -0.07 24.91 -6.17
CA ARG A 90 -0.44 25.91 -7.19
C ARG A 90 -0.76 25.25 -8.54
N ALA A 91 -0.35 24.01 -8.76
CA ALA A 91 -0.60 23.27 -9.99
C ALA A 91 -2.10 23.08 -10.26
N ASP A 92 -2.45 22.98 -11.54
CA ASP A 92 -3.81 22.73 -11.98
C ASP A 92 -4.26 21.29 -11.63
N GLY A 93 -5.56 21.12 -11.39
CA GLY A 93 -6.13 19.81 -11.16
C GLY A 93 -6.22 18.96 -12.43
N THR A 94 -6.11 17.64 -12.28
CA THR A 94 -6.12 16.65 -13.40
C THR A 94 -7.41 16.61 -14.22
N ARG A 95 -8.51 17.18 -13.72
CA ARG A 95 -9.82 17.27 -14.42
C ARG A 95 -10.01 18.58 -15.21
N GLY A 96 -8.93 19.28 -15.55
CA GLY A 96 -9.00 20.54 -16.30
C GLY A 96 -9.60 21.72 -15.52
N ARG A 97 -9.80 21.57 -14.21
CA ARG A 97 -10.22 22.68 -13.34
C ARG A 97 -8.99 23.54 -13.05
N ARG A 98 -8.88 24.67 -13.74
CA ARG A 98 -7.95 25.74 -13.37
C ARG A 98 -8.27 26.22 -11.97
N LYS A 99 -7.28 26.22 -11.08
CA LYS A 99 -7.47 26.66 -9.70
C LYS A 99 -7.83 28.15 -9.68
N GLY A 100 -9.04 28.47 -9.22
CA GLY A 100 -9.56 29.86 -9.18
C GLY A 100 -10.46 30.25 -10.36
N TYR A 101 -10.71 29.35 -11.32
CA TYR A 101 -11.67 29.59 -12.40
C TYR A 101 -13.08 29.10 -12.02
N ARG A 102 -14.04 30.01 -11.99
CA ARG A 102 -15.48 29.73 -11.86
C ARG A 102 -16.17 30.26 -13.14
N PRO A 103 -16.80 29.41 -13.95
CA PRO A 103 -17.62 29.89 -15.06
C PRO A 103 -18.86 30.60 -14.49
N GLY A 104 -18.94 31.93 -14.64
CA GLY A 104 -20.11 32.73 -14.24
C GLY A 104 -19.87 33.83 -13.18
N GLU A 105 -18.63 34.04 -12.72
CA GLU A 105 -18.20 35.28 -12.05
C GLU A 105 -17.33 36.13 -13.01
#